data_AF-A0A8J7VQR2-F1
#
_entry.id   AF-A0A8J7VQR2-F1
#
_cell.length_a   1.000
_cell.length_b   1.000
_cell.length_c   1.000
_cell.angle_alpha   90.00
_cell.angle_beta   90.00
_cell.angle_gamma   90.00
#
_symmetry.space_group_name_H-M   'P 1'
#
loop_
_entity.id
_entity.type
_entity.pdbx_description
1 polymer ?
#
loop_
_entity_poly.entity_id
_entity_poly.type
_entity_poly.pdbx_seq_one_letter_code
_entity_poly.pdbx_strand_id
1 'polypeptide(L)'
;AVGSQSLMGQPMLHRLCAATGAKVWPFDPVAGPLVFAEVYPSLLRPAVQAETARGWITDAAQVRLLSRALWLLSRDGGLAALFNTIPALAAEEGAILGAVHASELLDALRWP
;
A
#
# COMPACT_ATOMS: atom_id res chain seq x y z
N ALA A 1 -22.06 -0.94 -6.47
CA ALA A 1 -21.71 -0.53 -7.84
C ALA A 1 -20.37 0.18 -7.79
N VAL A 2 -19.32 -0.44 -8.32
CA VAL A 2 -17.98 0.16 -8.42
C VAL A 2 -18.04 1.17 -9.59
N GLY A 3 -18.05 2.46 -9.27
CA GLY A 3 -18.43 3.54 -10.19
C GLY A 3 -17.44 3.83 -11.32
N SER A 4 -17.54 5.02 -11.91
CA SER A 4 -16.72 5.54 -13.02
C SER A 4 -15.20 5.44 -12.82
N GLN A 5 -14.73 5.32 -11.57
CA GLN A 5 -13.31 5.12 -11.25
C GLN A 5 -12.78 3.76 -11.66
N SER A 6 -13.59 2.69 -11.62
CA SER A 6 -13.16 1.38 -12.16
C SER A 6 -12.99 1.42 -13.68
N LEU A 7 -13.90 2.13 -14.37
CA LEU A 7 -13.89 2.31 -15.82
C LEU A 7 -12.64 3.05 -16.33
N MET A 8 -12.03 3.94 -15.54
CA MET A 8 -10.83 4.68 -15.94
C MET A 8 -9.54 4.10 -15.34
N GLY A 9 -9.58 3.62 -14.09
CA GLY A 9 -8.41 3.12 -13.38
C GLY A 9 -7.92 1.77 -13.89
N GLN A 10 -8.83 0.80 -14.08
CA GLN A 10 -8.47 -0.56 -14.49
C GLN A 10 -7.82 -0.59 -15.89
N PRO A 11 -8.31 0.13 -16.92
CA PRO A 11 -7.62 0.17 -18.21
C PRO A 11 -6.22 0.80 -18.14
N MET A 12 -6.00 1.81 -17.29
CA MET A 12 -4.67 2.39 -17.12
C MET A 12 -3.72 1.43 -16.41
N LEU A 13 -4.20 0.74 -15.36
CA LEU A 13 -3.42 -0.29 -14.67
C LEU A 13 -3.02 -1.41 -15.65
N HIS A 14 -3.94 -1.89 -16.49
CA HIS A 14 -3.65 -2.88 -17.51
C HIS A 14 -2.57 -2.41 -18.50
N ARG A 15 -2.67 -1.16 -18.97
CA ARG A 15 -1.65 -0.57 -19.87
C ARG A 15 -0.28 -0.47 -19.20
N LEU A 16 -0.23 -0.09 -17.92
CA LEU A 16 1.03 -0.03 -17.16
C LEU A 16 1.64 -1.42 -17.00
N CYS A 17 0.85 -2.44 -16.63
CA CYS A 17 1.31 -3.82 -16.54
C CYS A 17 1.85 -4.33 -17.88
N ALA A 18 1.17 -4.06 -19.00
CA ALA A 18 1.63 -4.45 -20.33
C ALA A 18 2.95 -3.75 -20.72
N ALA A 19 3.15 -2.50 -20.31
CA ALA A 19 4.34 -1.73 -20.64
C ALA A 19 5.56 -2.06 -19.74
N THR A 20 5.35 -2.40 -18.48
CA THR A 20 6.43 -2.59 -17.49
C THR A 20 6.65 -4.04 -17.07
N GLY A 21 5.71 -4.94 -17.38
CA GLY A 21 5.71 -6.30 -16.86
C GLY A 21 5.34 -6.39 -15.37
N ALA A 22 4.81 -5.31 -14.78
CA ALA A 22 4.42 -5.27 -13.37
C ALA A 22 3.32 -6.28 -13.04
N LYS A 23 3.40 -6.84 -11.83
CA LYS A 23 2.39 -7.72 -11.24
C LYS A 23 1.40 -6.93 -10.39
N VAL A 24 0.13 -7.30 -10.41
CA VAL A 24 -0.90 -6.66 -9.58
C VAL A 24 -1.23 -7.57 -8.41
N TRP A 25 -0.74 -7.25 -7.21
CA TRP A 25 -1.13 -7.97 -6.01
C TRP A 25 -2.52 -7.49 -5.54
N PRO A 26 -3.41 -8.39 -5.05
CA PRO A 26 -3.19 -9.82 -4.75
C PRO A 26 -3.53 -10.80 -5.89
N PHE A 27 -3.88 -10.32 -7.08
CA PHE A 27 -4.31 -11.17 -8.20
C PHE A 27 -3.15 -11.93 -8.86
N ASP A 28 -1.95 -11.35 -8.85
CA ASP A 28 -0.70 -11.94 -9.30
C ASP A 28 0.21 -12.29 -8.11
N PRO A 29 1.12 -13.28 -8.27
CA PRO A 29 2.16 -13.52 -7.29
C PRO A 29 3.08 -12.30 -7.15
N VAL A 30 3.57 -12.07 -5.93
CA VAL A 30 4.57 -11.04 -5.62
C VAL A 30 5.93 -11.50 -6.17
N ALA A 31 6.11 -11.35 -7.48
CA ALA A 31 7.27 -11.82 -8.22
C ALA A 31 7.72 -10.79 -9.26
N GLY A 32 9.03 -10.69 -9.44
CA GLY A 32 9.63 -9.75 -10.39
C GLY A 32 9.96 -8.37 -9.78
N PRO A 33 10.45 -7.43 -10.62
CA PRO A 33 11.04 -6.19 -10.15
C PRO A 33 10.03 -5.09 -9.79
N LEU A 34 8.75 -5.23 -10.16
CA LEU A 34 7.73 -4.21 -9.95
C LEU A 34 6.36 -4.85 -9.63
N VAL A 35 5.77 -4.41 -8.52
CA VAL A 35 4.44 -4.83 -8.07
C VAL A 35 3.58 -3.60 -7.84
N PHE A 36 2.36 -3.61 -8.39
CA PHE A 36 1.31 -2.70 -8.01
C PHE A 36 0.48 -3.34 -6.90
N ALA A 37 0.29 -2.62 -5.81
CA ALA A 37 -0.54 -3.03 -4.69
C ALA A 37 -1.41 -1.83 -4.26
N GLU A 38 -2.63 -2.11 -3.84
CA GLU A 38 -3.50 -1.09 -3.27
C GLU A 38 -3.00 -0.68 -1.88
N VAL A 39 -3.06 0.61 -1.57
CA VAL A 39 -2.65 1.16 -0.27
C VAL A 39 -3.77 1.98 0.34
N TYR A 40 -3.84 2.01 1.67
CA TYR A 40 -4.79 2.82 2.42
C TYR A 40 -4.06 3.62 3.51
N PRO A 41 -3.64 4.87 3.24
CA PRO A 41 -2.82 5.64 4.18
C PRO A 41 -3.47 5.91 5.54
N SER A 42 -4.80 5.76 5.66
CA SER A 42 -5.50 5.82 6.93
C SER A 42 -5.10 4.72 7.93
N LEU A 43 -4.40 3.66 7.50
CA LEU A 43 -3.74 2.72 8.41
C LEU A 43 -2.72 3.42 9.34
N LEU A 44 -2.17 4.56 8.89
CA LEU A 44 -1.19 5.37 9.63
C LEU A 44 -1.82 6.56 10.37
N ARG A 45 -3.14 6.58 10.57
CA ARG A 45 -3.89 7.74 11.10
C ARG A 45 -3.26 8.39 12.34
N PRO A 46 -2.79 7.65 13.38
CA PRO A 46 -2.16 8.27 14.54
C PRO A 46 -0.89 9.08 14.18
N ALA A 47 -0.03 8.54 13.32
CA ALA A 47 1.19 9.21 12.89
C ALA A 47 0.89 10.42 12.00
N VAL A 48 -0.10 10.30 11.10
CA VAL A 48 -0.56 11.41 10.25
C VAL A 48 -1.10 12.55 11.10
N GLN A 49 -1.93 12.26 12.11
CA GLN A 49 -2.47 13.26 13.02
C GLN A 49 -1.37 14.03 13.77
N ALA A 50 -0.30 13.34 14.19
CA ALA A 50 0.83 13.97 14.84
C ALA A 50 1.57 14.97 13.93
N GLU A 51 1.74 14.65 12.64
CA GLU A 51 2.34 15.56 11.67
C GLU A 51 1.38 16.72 11.30
N THR A 52 0.09 16.45 11.12
CA THR A 52 -0.91 17.49 10.84
C THR A 52 -1.03 18.48 12.00
N ALA A 53 -0.93 18.02 13.25
CA ALA A 53 -0.87 18.89 14.43
C ALA A 53 0.36 19.83 14.43
N ARG A 54 1.42 19.47 13.69
CA ARG A 54 2.62 20.30 13.46
C ARG A 54 2.52 21.18 12.22
N GLY A 55 1.35 21.25 11.57
CA GLY A 55 1.08 22.10 10.41
C GLY A 55 1.24 21.42 9.05
N TRP A 56 1.43 20.11 8.98
CA TRP A 56 1.51 19.40 7.70
C TRP A 56 0.14 19.26 7.02
N ILE A 57 0.14 19.38 5.69
CA ILE A 57 -1.00 18.99 4.85
C ILE A 57 -1.22 17.48 4.97
N THR A 58 -2.46 17.06 5.26
CA THR A 58 -2.83 15.66 5.53
C THR A 58 -2.37 14.70 4.44
N ASP A 59 -2.67 14.99 3.16
CA ASP A 59 -2.34 14.09 2.04
C ASP A 59 -0.83 13.97 1.84
N ALA A 60 -0.08 15.07 2.05
CA ALA A 60 1.37 15.06 1.99
C ALA A 60 1.96 14.21 3.13
N ALA A 61 1.43 14.34 4.35
CA ALA A 61 1.83 13.52 5.49
C ALA A 61 1.53 12.03 5.25
N GLN A 62 0.36 11.71 4.69
CA GLN A 62 -0.02 10.35 4.33
C GLN A 62 0.97 9.69 3.35
N VAL A 63 1.28 10.35 2.23
CA VAL A 63 2.22 9.81 1.23
C VAL A 63 3.64 9.69 1.79
N ARG A 64 4.10 10.71 2.52
CA ARG A 64 5.45 10.74 3.12
C ARG A 64 5.63 9.64 4.18
N LEU A 65 4.66 9.48 5.07
CA LEU A 65 4.74 8.49 6.15
C LEU A 65 4.60 7.07 5.61
N LEU A 66 3.69 6.83 4.66
CA LEU A 66 3.54 5.50 4.05
C LEU A 66 4.82 5.09 3.30
N SER A 67 5.36 5.97 2.45
CA SER A 67 6.62 5.68 1.73
C SER A 67 7.79 5.44 2.69
N ARG A 68 7.89 6.21 3.78
CA ARG A 68 8.92 5.98 4.82
C ARG A 68 8.75 4.63 5.52
N ALA A 69 7.53 4.26 5.92
CA ALA A 69 7.27 2.99 6.59
C ALA A 69 7.64 1.80 5.71
N LEU A 70 7.22 1.82 4.43
CA LEU A 70 7.54 0.78 3.46
C LEU A 70 9.05 0.67 3.20
N TRP A 71 9.76 1.80 3.11
CA TRP A 71 11.21 1.81 2.95
C TRP A 71 11.94 1.22 4.16
N LEU A 72 11.52 1.55 5.38
CA LEU A 72 12.11 0.99 6.61
C LEU A 72 11.86 -0.52 6.69
N LEU A 73 10.63 -0.97 6.46
CA LEU A 73 10.31 -2.41 6.43
C LEU A 73 11.06 -3.15 5.31
N SER A 74 11.32 -2.50 4.18
CA SER A 74 12.15 -3.07 3.12
C SER A 74 13.59 -3.27 3.56
N ARG A 75 14.14 -2.35 4.35
CA ARG A 75 15.52 -2.43 4.85
C ARG A 75 15.68 -3.50 5.93
N ASP A 76 14.66 -3.66 6.75
CA ASP A 76 14.70 -4.56 7.91
C ASP A 76 14.13 -5.97 7.59
N GLY A 77 13.75 -6.22 6.32
CA GLY A 77 13.24 -7.50 5.85
C GLY A 77 11.76 -7.77 6.14
N GLY A 78 11.06 -6.83 6.78
CA GLY A 78 9.64 -6.95 7.15
C GLY A 78 8.66 -6.72 5.99
N LEU A 79 9.10 -6.16 4.86
CA LEU A 79 8.19 -5.79 3.75
C LEU A 79 7.39 -6.99 3.19
N ALA A 80 8.00 -8.18 3.12
CA ALA A 80 7.35 -9.36 2.58
C ALA A 80 6.11 -9.77 3.38
N ALA A 81 6.10 -9.52 4.69
CA ALA A 81 4.97 -9.85 5.55
C ALA A 81 3.71 -9.06 5.18
N LEU A 82 3.85 -7.83 4.69
CA LEU A 82 2.70 -6.97 4.34
C LEU A 82 1.82 -7.53 3.22
N PHE A 83 2.36 -8.45 2.41
CA PHE A 83 1.64 -9.14 1.33
C PHE A 83 0.84 -10.35 1.81
N ASN A 84 0.95 -10.73 3.08
CA ASN A 84 0.11 -11.76 3.67
C ASN A 84 -1.31 -11.22 3.83
N THR A 85 -2.27 -11.90 3.19
CA THR A 85 -3.69 -11.53 3.24
C THR A 85 -4.56 -12.78 3.39
N ILE A 86 -5.86 -12.59 3.64
CA ILE A 86 -6.85 -13.67 3.68
C ILE A 86 -7.18 -14.06 2.24
N PRO A 87 -6.76 -15.24 1.75
CA PRO A 87 -6.68 -15.49 0.30
C PRO A 87 -8.02 -15.52 -0.43
N ALA A 88 -9.09 -16.02 0.21
CA ALA A 88 -10.35 -16.29 -0.46
C ALA A 88 -11.10 -15.02 -0.90
N LEU A 89 -11.16 -13.99 -0.04
CA LEU A 89 -11.84 -12.73 -0.36
C LEU A 89 -10.93 -11.80 -1.18
N ALA A 90 -9.62 -11.82 -0.90
CA ALA A 90 -8.66 -10.98 -1.58
C ALA A 90 -8.54 -11.29 -3.08
N ALA A 91 -8.75 -12.54 -3.49
CA ALA A 91 -8.71 -12.95 -4.88
C ALA A 91 -9.86 -12.38 -5.73
N GLU A 92 -11.00 -12.07 -5.11
CA GLU A 92 -12.19 -11.55 -5.82
C GLU A 92 -12.32 -10.02 -5.70
N GLU A 93 -12.03 -9.47 -4.52
CA GLU A 93 -12.29 -8.05 -4.21
C GLU A 93 -11.01 -7.20 -4.12
N GLY A 94 -9.83 -7.82 -4.17
CA GLY A 94 -8.55 -7.15 -3.91
C GLY A 94 -8.23 -7.07 -2.41
N ALA A 95 -7.07 -6.50 -2.10
CA ALA A 95 -6.63 -6.31 -0.73
C ALA A 95 -5.77 -5.05 -0.59
N ILE A 96 -5.87 -4.41 0.57
CA ILE A 96 -4.99 -3.31 0.96
C ILE A 96 -3.70 -3.89 1.51
N LEU A 97 -2.55 -3.43 1.01
CA LEU A 97 -1.24 -3.82 1.49
C LEU A 97 -1.08 -3.49 2.97
N GLY A 98 -0.74 -4.50 3.78
CA GLY A 98 -0.57 -4.34 5.22
C GLY A 98 -1.88 -4.12 6.01
N ALA A 99 -3.06 -4.44 5.44
CA ALA A 99 -4.34 -4.31 6.15
C ALA A 99 -4.36 -5.05 7.51
N VAL A 100 -3.72 -6.21 7.58
CA VAL A 100 -3.56 -7.00 8.83
C VAL A 100 -2.25 -6.72 9.58
N HIS A 101 -1.43 -5.80 9.05
CA HIS A 101 -0.10 -5.42 9.57
C HIS A 101 -0.01 -3.91 9.86
N ALA A 102 -1.13 -3.27 10.19
CA ALA A 102 -1.18 -1.83 10.46
C ALA A 102 -0.26 -1.41 11.63
N SER A 103 -0.11 -2.27 12.64
CA SER A 103 0.83 -2.05 13.76
C SER A 103 2.28 -2.02 13.29
N GLU A 104 2.68 -2.95 12.42
CA GLU A 104 4.06 -3.00 11.89
C GLU A 104 4.39 -1.75 11.07
N LEU A 105 3.44 -1.27 10.27
CA LEU A 105 3.56 0.00 9.54
C LEU A 105 3.75 1.20 10.47
N LEU A 106 3.02 1.24 11.59
CA LEU A 106 3.16 2.30 12.59
C LEU A 106 4.46 2.18 13.38
N ASP A 107 4.86 0.98 13.77
CA ASP A 107 6.05 0.73 14.57
C ASP A 107 7.32 1.03 13.79
N ALA A 108 7.34 0.76 12.48
CA ALA A 108 8.40 1.20 11.58
C ALA A 108 8.64 2.73 11.64
N LEU A 109 7.60 3.54 11.90
CA LEU A 109 7.71 5.00 11.96
C LEU A 109 8.17 5.53 13.33
N ARG A 110 8.14 4.72 14.38
CA ARG A 110 8.56 5.13 15.73
C ARG A 110 10.08 5.18 15.90
N TRP A 111 10.82 4.52 15.00
CA TRP A 111 12.28 4.39 15.02
C TRP A 111 12.98 5.49 14.19
N PRO A 112 14.12 6.03 14.66
CA PRO A 112 15.40 5.34 14.53
C PRO A 112 16.03 4.89 15.85
#